data_AF-A0A7Y4KDP5-F1
#
_entry.id   AF-A0A7Y4KDP5-F1
#
_cell.length_a   1.000
_cell.length_b   1.000
_cell.length_c   1.000
_cell.angle_alpha   90.00
_cell.angle_beta   90.00
_cell.angle_gamma   90.00
#
_symmetry.space_group_name_H-M   'P 1'
#
loop_
_entity.id
_entity.type
_entity.pdbx_description
1 polymer ?
#
loop_
_entity_poly.entity_id
_entity_poly.type
_entity_poly.pdbx_seq_one_letter_code
_entity_poly.pdbx_strand_id
1 'polypeptide(L)'
;MKLERHVGGLSLARKVNYLRARGWREDAEGWSSERFRPVPIARAIHHQLTDDLSRALCGMGWQVLGYSPRGYVQLRDGERGQACSLPKALRIQARRERRPVAELTYALFLAALLETEGRAPG
;
A
#
# COMPACT_ATOMS: atom_id res chain seq x y z
N MET A 1 7.47 5.55 -10.98
CA MET A 1 6.51 4.44 -11.21
C MET A 1 5.26 4.75 -10.41
N LYS A 2 4.09 4.91 -11.04
CA LYS A 2 2.83 5.14 -10.31
C LYS A 2 2.26 3.77 -9.95
N LEU A 3 2.32 3.39 -8.67
CA LEU A 3 1.85 2.09 -8.16
C LEU A 3 0.39 1.82 -8.54
N GLU A 4 -0.39 2.89 -8.61
CA GLU A 4 -1.80 2.92 -8.99
C GLU A 4 -2.05 2.33 -10.39
N ARG A 5 -1.05 2.39 -11.29
CA ARG A 5 -1.16 1.80 -12.64
C ARG A 5 -1.11 0.28 -12.63
N HIS A 6 -0.48 -0.33 -11.62
CA HIS A 6 -0.35 -1.79 -11.52
C HIS A 6 -1.58 -2.45 -10.88
N VAL A 7 -2.46 -1.67 -10.27
CA VAL A 7 -3.68 -2.17 -9.59
C VAL A 7 -4.97 -1.85 -10.37
N GLY A 8 -4.85 -1.62 -11.68
CA GLY A 8 -5.99 -1.64 -12.61
C GLY A 8 -6.94 -0.44 -12.57
N GLY A 9 -6.57 0.69 -11.96
CA GLY A 9 -7.36 1.92 -12.00
C GLY A 9 -8.77 1.77 -11.43
N LEU A 10 -8.93 1.96 -10.12
CA LEU A 10 -10.23 1.86 -9.46
C LEU A 10 -11.20 2.98 -9.93
N SER A 11 -12.46 2.62 -10.16
CA SER A 11 -13.55 3.60 -10.33
C SER A 11 -13.66 4.47 -9.06
N LEU A 12 -14.31 5.64 -9.14
CA LEU A 12 -14.45 6.52 -7.97
C LEU A 12 -15.14 5.79 -6.81
N ALA A 13 -16.24 5.08 -7.06
CA ALA A 13 -16.92 4.28 -6.05
C ALA A 13 -16.02 3.21 -5.43
N ARG A 14 -15.22 2.51 -6.24
CA ARG A 14 -14.25 1.51 -5.74
C ARG A 14 -13.14 2.15 -4.90
N LYS A 15 -12.67 3.36 -5.24
CA LYS A 15 -11.68 4.11 -4.43
C LYS A 15 -12.25 4.48 -3.07
N VAL A 16 -13.47 5.00 -3.04
CA VAL A 16 -14.19 5.36 -1.81
C VAL A 16 -14.35 4.14 -0.91
N ASN A 17 -14.85 3.03 -1.46
CA ASN A 17 -15.03 1.79 -0.69
C ASN A 17 -13.70 1.23 -0.19
N TYR A 18 -12.68 1.23 -1.04
CA TYR A 18 -11.32 0.80 -0.69
C TYR A 18 -10.76 1.56 0.51
N LEU A 19 -10.91 2.89 0.52
CA LEU A 19 -10.45 3.76 1.61
C LEU A 19 -11.27 3.54 2.89
N ARG A 20 -12.60 3.53 2.80
CA ARG A 20 -13.49 3.34 3.95
C ARG A 20 -13.27 2.00 4.64
N ALA A 21 -13.07 0.93 3.87
CA ALA A 21 -12.75 -0.40 4.39
C ALA A 21 -11.46 -0.42 5.23
N ARG A 22 -10.60 0.59 5.07
CA ARG A 22 -9.32 0.73 5.78
C ARG A 22 -9.34 1.86 6.81
N GLY A 23 -10.54 2.28 7.21
CA GLY A 23 -10.74 3.26 8.29
C GLY A 23 -10.51 4.70 7.87
N TRP A 24 -10.34 5.00 6.58
CA TRP A 24 -10.32 6.38 6.13
C TRP A 24 -11.71 7.00 6.20
N ARG A 25 -11.76 8.28 6.52
CA ARG A 25 -12.97 9.09 6.61
C ARG A 25 -12.86 10.27 5.65
N GLU A 26 -13.99 10.64 5.08
CA GLU A 26 -14.12 11.82 4.23
C GLU A 26 -14.83 12.91 5.00
N ASP A 27 -14.25 14.10 5.00
CA ASP A 27 -14.82 15.32 5.57
C ASP A 27 -14.69 16.49 4.56
N ALA A 28 -15.01 17.71 4.99
CA ALA A 28 -14.95 18.89 4.14
C ALA A 28 -13.52 19.28 3.70
N GLU A 29 -12.49 18.85 4.43
CA GLU A 29 -11.08 19.13 4.14
C GLU A 29 -10.42 18.03 3.29
N GLY A 30 -11.04 16.83 3.25
CA GLY A 30 -10.68 15.75 2.36
C GLY A 30 -10.74 14.39 3.05
N TRP A 31 -9.82 13.51 2.68
CA TRP A 31 -9.73 12.16 3.19
C TRP A 31 -8.64 12.06 4.26
N SER A 32 -8.99 11.59 5.45
CA SER A 32 -8.07 11.42 6.59
C SER A 32 -8.14 10.00 7.17
N SER A 33 -7.12 9.63 7.91
CA SER A 33 -7.07 8.39 8.71
C SER A 33 -6.32 8.68 10.01
N GLU A 34 -6.25 7.70 10.92
CA GLU A 34 -5.51 7.84 12.19
C GLU A 34 -4.05 8.31 11.99
N ARG A 35 -3.42 7.91 10.88
CA ARG A 35 -2.02 8.24 10.57
C ARG A 35 -1.84 9.50 9.72
N PHE A 36 -2.84 9.86 8.91
CA PHE A 36 -2.69 10.89 7.88
C PHE A 36 -3.74 12.00 8.01
N ARG A 37 -3.26 13.24 8.00
CA ARG A 37 -4.10 14.45 7.92
C ARG A 37 -4.97 14.44 6.65
N PRO A 38 -6.06 15.23 6.61
CA PRO A 38 -6.89 15.36 5.41
C PRO A 38 -6.07 15.63 4.15
N VAL A 39 -6.31 14.83 3.12
CA VAL A 39 -5.68 14.93 1.79
C VAL A 39 -6.69 14.63 0.68
N PRO A 40 -6.46 15.11 -0.56
CA PRO A 40 -7.31 14.73 -1.69
C PRO A 40 -7.34 13.21 -1.89
N ILE A 41 -8.47 12.68 -2.41
CA ILE A 41 -8.69 11.23 -2.57
C ILE A 41 -7.53 10.52 -3.29
N ALA A 42 -6.93 11.14 -4.32
CA ALA A 42 -5.81 10.55 -5.04
C ALA A 42 -4.59 10.30 -4.13
N ARG A 43 -4.34 11.20 -3.17
CA ARG A 43 -3.24 11.07 -2.21
C ARG A 43 -3.61 10.10 -1.09
N ALA A 44 -4.86 10.04 -0.64
CA ALA A 44 -5.32 9.02 0.29
C ALA A 44 -5.14 7.61 -0.29
N ILE A 45 -5.53 7.40 -1.55
CA ILE A 45 -5.31 6.13 -2.27
C ILE A 45 -3.82 5.79 -2.33
N HIS A 46 -2.97 6.77 -2.65
CA HIS A 46 -1.52 6.58 -2.68
C HIS A 46 -0.96 6.15 -1.33
N HIS A 47 -1.37 6.85 -0.25
CA HIS A 47 -0.95 6.55 1.13
C HIS A 47 -1.36 5.14 1.53
N GLN A 48 -2.61 4.78 1.25
CA GLN A 48 -3.13 3.49 1.63
C GLN A 48 -2.53 2.34 0.81
N LEU A 49 -2.36 2.50 -0.50
CA LEU A 49 -1.65 1.50 -1.33
C LEU A 49 -0.21 1.31 -0.85
N THR A 50 0.46 2.37 -0.42
CA THR A 50 1.82 2.29 0.10
C THR A 50 1.87 1.50 1.41
N ASP A 51 0.93 1.75 2.32
CA ASP A 51 0.79 1.01 3.58
C ASP A 51 0.48 -0.47 3.32
N ASP A 52 -0.54 -0.79 2.52
CA ASP A 52 -0.93 -2.17 2.17
C ASP A 52 0.23 -2.97 1.57
N LEU A 53 0.89 -2.43 0.53
CA LEU A 53 1.99 -3.13 -0.14
C LEU A 53 3.19 -3.32 0.81
N SER A 54 3.46 -2.35 1.68
CA SER A 54 4.54 -2.46 2.64
C SER A 54 4.27 -3.51 3.72
N ARG A 55 3.02 -3.61 4.20
CA ARG A 55 2.60 -4.64 5.16
C ARG A 55 2.65 -6.03 4.53
N ALA A 56 2.20 -6.18 3.29
CA ALA A 56 2.28 -7.44 2.57
C ALA A 56 3.76 -7.88 2.39
N LEU A 57 4.65 -6.95 2.07
CA LEU A 57 6.10 -7.23 2.05
C LEU A 57 6.65 -7.61 3.42
N CYS A 58 6.10 -7.10 4.54
CA CYS A 58 6.52 -7.54 5.87
C CYS A 58 6.26 -9.02 6.10
N GLY A 59 5.15 -9.58 5.58
CA GLY A 59 4.90 -11.02 5.57
C GLY A 59 5.94 -11.83 4.78
N MET A 60 6.76 -11.17 3.96
CA MET A 60 7.83 -11.74 3.16
C MET A 60 9.24 -11.45 3.70
N GLY A 61 9.34 -11.01 4.97
CA GLY A 61 10.62 -10.76 5.65
C GLY A 61 11.16 -9.34 5.48
N TRP A 62 10.39 -8.42 4.91
CA TRP A 62 10.75 -7.00 4.90
C TRP A 62 10.38 -6.30 6.21
N GLN A 63 11.04 -5.21 6.52
CA GLN A 63 10.80 -4.40 7.71
C GLN A 63 10.52 -2.95 7.31
N VAL A 64 9.44 -2.38 7.80
CA VAL A 64 9.14 -0.94 7.66
C VAL A 64 9.98 -0.16 8.67
N LEU A 65 10.78 0.78 8.18
CA LEU A 65 11.58 1.68 9.02
C LEU A 65 10.85 2.98 9.33
N GLY A 66 9.94 3.41 8.44
CA GLY A 66 9.14 4.60 8.67
C GLY A 66 8.40 5.10 7.44
N TYR A 67 7.47 6.02 7.66
CA TYR A 67 6.69 6.70 6.63
C TYR A 67 7.06 8.18 6.59
N SER A 68 7.12 8.73 5.39
CA SER A 68 7.21 10.17 5.19
C SER A 68 5.82 10.81 5.22
N PRO A 69 5.71 12.11 5.55
CA PRO A 69 4.46 12.87 5.44
C PRO A 69 3.85 12.88 4.02
N ARG A 70 4.68 12.63 3.00
CA ARG A 70 4.25 12.56 1.60
C ARG A 70 3.63 11.21 1.22
N GLY A 71 3.68 10.22 2.11
CA GLY A 71 3.12 8.88 1.88
C GLY A 71 4.10 7.84 1.36
N TYR A 72 5.39 8.17 1.25
CA TYR A 72 6.42 7.18 0.94
C TYR A 72 6.82 6.39 2.17
N VAL A 73 7.21 5.14 1.98
CA VAL A 73 7.73 4.25 3.02
C VAL A 73 9.19 3.88 2.76
N GLN A 74 9.97 3.82 3.82
CA GLN A 74 11.32 3.26 3.83
C GLN A 74 11.29 1.84 4.38
N LEU A 75 11.90 0.91 3.66
CA LEU A 75 11.89 -0.52 3.93
C LEU A 75 13.31 -1.07 4.01
N ARG A 76 13.49 -2.15 4.76
CA ARG A 76 14.72 -2.93 4.82
C ARG A 76 14.40 -4.41 4.61
N ASP A 77 15.30 -5.12 3.95
CA ASP A 77 15.23 -6.57 3.80
C ASP A 77 15.89 -7.27 4.99
N GLY A 78 15.10 -7.95 5.82
CA GLY A 78 15.57 -8.49 7.10
C GLY A 78 16.18 -7.44 8.04
N GLU A 79 17.03 -7.89 8.96
CA GLU A 79 17.65 -7.02 9.98
C GLU A 79 18.89 -6.26 9.49
N ARG A 80 19.55 -6.76 8.44
CA ARG A 80 20.86 -6.24 7.98
C ARG A 80 20.85 -5.67 6.56
N GLY A 81 19.71 -5.71 5.87
CA GLY A 81 19.59 -5.15 4.52
C GLY A 81 19.82 -3.64 4.51
N GLN A 82 20.12 -3.09 3.32
CA GLN A 82 20.17 -1.65 3.15
C GLN A 82 18.74 -1.08 3.11
N ALA A 83 18.53 0.06 3.77
CA ALA A 83 17.27 0.78 3.67
C ALA A 83 16.99 1.24 2.22
N CYS A 84 15.77 1.07 1.75
CA CYS A 84 15.37 1.38 0.39
C CYS A 84 13.90 1.81 0.30
N SER A 85 13.48 2.29 -0.87
CA SER A 85 12.09 2.69 -1.12
C SER A 85 11.22 1.49 -1.50
N LEU A 86 9.90 1.60 -1.31
CA LEU A 86 8.93 0.57 -1.76
C LEU A 86 9.10 0.13 -3.22
N PRO A 87 9.26 1.02 -4.22
CA PRO A 87 9.53 0.57 -5.59
C PRO A 87 10.82 -0.23 -5.74
N LYS A 88 11.85 0.00 -4.90
CA LYS A 88 13.07 -0.80 -4.92
C LYS A 88 12.84 -2.15 -4.25
N ALA A 89 12.16 -2.18 -3.11
CA ALA A 89 11.79 -3.41 -2.41
C ALA A 89 10.97 -4.35 -3.31
N LEU A 90 9.93 -3.83 -3.97
CA LEU A 90 9.10 -4.59 -4.92
C LEU A 90 9.92 -5.19 -6.07
N ARG A 91 10.92 -4.47 -6.60
CA ARG A 91 11.80 -5.01 -7.65
C ARG A 91 12.68 -6.14 -7.15
N ILE A 92 13.22 -6.01 -5.94
CA ILE A 92 14.04 -7.04 -5.30
C ILE A 92 13.19 -8.29 -5.06
N GLN A 93 12.00 -8.13 -4.47
CA GLN A 93 11.08 -9.22 -4.20
C GLN A 93 10.62 -9.91 -5.49
N ALA A 94 10.23 -9.14 -6.52
CA ALA A 94 9.83 -9.70 -7.81
C ALA A 94 10.94 -10.54 -8.46
N ARG A 95 12.20 -10.11 -8.31
CA ARG A 95 13.36 -10.88 -8.78
C ARG A 95 13.55 -12.18 -8.00
N ARG A 96 13.32 -12.19 -6.67
CA ARG A 96 13.38 -13.41 -5.84
C ARG A 96 12.34 -14.44 -6.28
N GLU A 97 11.13 -13.97 -6.55
CA GLU A 97 10.01 -14.80 -7.00
C GLU A 97 10.02 -15.11 -8.50
N ARG A 98 11.01 -14.58 -9.24
CA ARG A 98 11.15 -14.76 -10.70
C ARG A 98 9.88 -14.37 -11.48
N ARG A 99 9.21 -13.30 -11.07
CA ARG A 99 7.99 -12.77 -11.74
C ARG A 99 8.08 -11.28 -12.04
N PRO A 100 7.27 -10.74 -12.97
CA PRO A 100 7.22 -9.31 -13.24
C PRO A 100 6.78 -8.49 -12.02
N VAL A 101 7.34 -7.29 -11.88
CA VAL A 101 7.01 -6.36 -10.77
C VAL A 101 5.53 -6.01 -10.74
N ALA A 102 4.91 -5.83 -11.91
CA ALA A 102 3.48 -5.53 -12.02
C ALA A 102 2.63 -6.68 -11.46
N GLU A 103 3.01 -7.92 -11.78
CA GLU A 103 2.31 -9.12 -11.35
C GLU A 103 2.43 -9.33 -9.83
N LEU A 104 3.65 -9.17 -9.28
CA LEU A 104 3.84 -9.17 -7.82
C LEU A 104 3.01 -8.07 -7.15
N THR A 105 3.09 -6.83 -7.65
CA THR A 105 2.40 -5.69 -7.04
C THR A 105 0.88 -5.92 -7.03
N TYR A 106 0.33 -6.47 -8.11
CA TYR A 106 -1.08 -6.82 -8.19
C TYR A 106 -1.45 -7.94 -7.21
N ALA A 107 -0.63 -8.99 -7.12
CA ALA A 107 -0.85 -10.09 -6.16
C ALA A 107 -0.84 -9.60 -4.70
N LEU A 108 0.12 -8.76 -4.32
CA LEU A 108 0.18 -8.17 -2.97
C LEU A 108 -1.03 -7.28 -2.68
N PHE A 109 -1.47 -6.50 -3.67
CA PHE A 109 -2.68 -5.68 -3.55
C PHE A 109 -3.94 -6.52 -3.34
N LEU A 110 -4.11 -7.62 -4.10
CA LEU A 110 -5.24 -8.53 -3.93
C LEU A 110 -5.22 -9.22 -2.57
N ALA A 111 -4.05 -9.65 -2.09
CA ALA A 111 -3.93 -10.25 -0.76
C ALA A 111 -4.38 -9.27 0.34
N ALA A 112 -3.93 -8.01 0.28
CA ALA A 112 -4.33 -6.97 1.22
C ALA A 112 -5.83 -6.62 1.16
N LEU A 113 -6.45 -6.69 -0.03
CA LEU A 113 -7.90 -6.57 -0.18
C LEU A 113 -8.64 -7.69 0.56
N LEU A 114 -8.25 -8.94 0.34
CA LEU A 114 -8.90 -10.11 0.93
C LEU A 114 -8.74 -10.16 2.46
N GLU A 115 -7.57 -9.80 2.99
CA GLU A 115 -7.36 -9.70 4.44
C GLU A 115 -8.28 -8.67 5.11
N THR A 116 -8.65 -7.61 4.39
CA THR A 116 -9.57 -6.59 4.89
C THR A 116 -11.02 -7.10 4.88
N GLU A 117 -11.41 -7.81 3.83
CA GLU A 117 -12.77 -8.39 3.70
C GLU A 117 -13.03 -9.52 4.70
N GLY A 118 -12.03 -10.36 4.98
CA GLY A 118 -12.12 -11.44 5.98
C GLY A 118 -12.16 -10.95 7.43
N ARG A 119 -11.95 -9.65 7.69
CA ARG A 119 -11.97 -9.03 9.02
C ARG A 119 -13.23 -8.21 9.29
N ALA A 120 -14.18 -8.18 8.36
CA ALA A 120 -15.49 -7.58 8.61
C ALA A 120 -16.23 -8.41 9.68
N PRO A 121 -16.69 -7.81 10.79
CA PRO A 121 -17.59 -8.52 11.69
C PRO A 121 -18.88 -8.81 10.93
N GLY A 122 -19.26 -10.09 10.89
CA GLY A 122 -20.60 -10.51 10.51
C GLY A 122 -21.65 -10.05 11.52
#